data_AF-A0A0C2CHC3-F1
#
_entry.id   AF-A0A0C2CHC3-F1
#
_cell.length_a   1.000
_cell.length_b   1.000
_cell.length_c   1.000
_cell.angle_alpha   90.00
_cell.angle_beta   90.00
_cell.angle_gamma   90.00
#
_symmetry.space_group_name_H-M   'P 1'
#
loop_
_entity.id
_entity.type
_entity.pdbx_description
1 polymer ?
#
loop_
_entity_poly.entity_id
_entity_poly.type
_entity_poly.pdbx_seq_one_letter_code
_entity_poly.pdbx_strand_id
1 'polypeptide(L)'
;MDYKKMPVNDIVKCLMERNSDPITRELVLALADRVPHDPAACAEEDRRSRSIVISGLSEADMNLPPTQRQRDLDHKVDNLLDALGVDCHPVQVYRMGKPDPSRPRMTVKLLSRHDNSSVS
;
A
#
# COMPACT_ATOMS: atom_id res chain seq x y z
N MET A 1 -24.01 -9.52 18.35
CA MET A 1 -22.84 -9.57 17.44
C MET A 1 -23.09 -10.69 16.43
N ASP A 2 -23.09 -10.40 15.14
CA ASP A 2 -23.18 -11.41 14.10
C ASP A 2 -21.77 -11.87 13.71
N TYR A 3 -21.30 -12.96 14.32
CA TYR A 3 -19.95 -13.46 14.12
C TYR A 3 -19.70 -14.00 12.71
N LYS A 4 -20.75 -14.27 11.91
CA LYS A 4 -20.62 -14.78 10.54
C LYS A 4 -20.22 -13.72 9.52
N LYS A 5 -20.38 -12.44 9.86
CA LYS A 5 -20.03 -11.30 8.99
C LYS A 5 -18.75 -10.58 9.42
N MET A 6 -18.12 -11.05 10.50
CA MET A 6 -16.93 -10.42 11.08
C MET A 6 -15.66 -10.90 10.35
N PRO A 7 -14.68 -10.03 10.10
CA PRO A 7 -13.39 -10.44 9.56
C PRO A 7 -12.70 -11.46 10.47
N VAL A 8 -11.95 -12.41 9.90
CA VAL A 8 -11.25 -13.46 10.67
C VAL A 8 -10.37 -12.86 11.76
N ASN A 9 -9.62 -11.79 11.46
CA ASN A 9 -8.75 -11.10 12.43
C ASN A 9 -9.53 -10.52 13.63
N ASP A 10 -10.74 -10.01 13.39
CA ASP A 10 -11.59 -9.45 14.46
C ASP A 10 -12.19 -10.57 15.32
N ILE A 11 -12.48 -11.73 14.72
CA ILE A 11 -12.90 -12.94 15.46
C ILE A 11 -11.75 -13.44 16.34
N VAL A 12 -10.53 -13.55 15.79
CA VAL A 12 -9.32 -13.95 16.52
C VAL A 12 -9.07 -13.00 17.69
N LYS A 13 -9.11 -11.68 17.45
CA LYS A 13 -8.95 -10.67 18.49
C LYS A 13 -10.03 -10.79 19.58
N CYS A 14 -11.29 -10.93 19.19
CA CYS A 14 -12.40 -11.15 20.13
C CYS A 14 -12.22 -12.41 20.98
N LEU A 15 -11.67 -13.49 20.40
CA LEU A 15 -11.40 -14.74 21.12
C LEU A 15 -10.23 -14.59 22.10
N MET A 16 -9.17 -13.87 21.71
CA MET A 16 -8.01 -13.61 22.56
C MET A 16 -8.34 -12.68 23.75
N GLU A 17 -9.21 -11.70 23.55
CA GLU A 17 -9.64 -10.77 24.62
C GLU A 17 -10.59 -11.43 25.63
N ARG A 18 -11.34 -12.44 25.21
CA ARG A 18 -12.36 -13.12 26.03
C ARG A 18 -11.88 -14.40 26.70
N ASN A 19 -10.82 -15.04 26.19
CA ASN A 19 -10.31 -16.29 26.76
C ASN A 19 -9.12 -16.04 27.68
N SER A 20 -9.25 -16.47 28.93
CA SER A 20 -8.15 -16.53 29.90
C SER A 20 -7.41 -17.87 29.87
N ASP A 21 -7.95 -18.88 29.17
CA ASP A 21 -7.32 -20.20 29.05
C ASP A 21 -6.12 -20.15 28.07
N PRO A 22 -4.90 -20.46 28.53
CA PRO A 22 -3.72 -20.48 27.67
C PRO A 22 -3.79 -21.51 26.54
N ILE A 23 -4.47 -22.65 26.72
CA ILE A 23 -4.57 -23.68 25.67
C ILE A 23 -5.47 -23.19 24.53
N THR A 24 -6.62 -22.62 24.88
CA THR A 24 -7.52 -22.01 23.89
C THR A 24 -6.83 -20.87 23.14
N ARG A 25 -5.99 -20.08 23.83
CA ARG A 25 -5.20 -19.02 23.18
C ARG A 25 -4.22 -19.59 22.14
N GLU A 26 -3.47 -20.64 22.49
CA GLU A 26 -2.54 -21.31 21.57
C GLU A 26 -3.26 -21.91 20.35
N LEU A 27 -4.42 -22.55 20.56
CA LEU A 27 -5.23 -23.10 19.48
C LEU A 27 -5.75 -22.02 18.53
N VAL A 28 -6.15 -20.85 19.07
CA VAL A 28 -6.61 -19.71 18.26
C VAL A 28 -5.47 -19.13 17.43
N LEU A 29 -4.26 -19.00 17.99
CA LEU A 29 -3.07 -18.56 17.24
C LEU A 29 -2.73 -19.56 16.12
N ALA A 30 -2.71 -20.85 16.43
CA ALA A 30 -2.43 -21.90 15.46
C ALA A 30 -3.51 -22.03 14.37
N LEU A 31 -4.74 -21.58 14.64
CA LEU A 31 -5.79 -21.48 13.65
C LEU A 31 -5.61 -20.24 12.78
N ALA A 32 -5.33 -19.08 13.37
CA ALA A 32 -5.09 -17.85 12.62
C ALA A 32 -3.98 -18.02 11.58
N ASP A 33 -2.89 -18.71 11.93
CA ASP A 33 -1.76 -19.00 11.04
C ASP A 33 -2.11 -19.96 9.88
N ARG A 34 -3.13 -20.79 10.05
CA ARG A 34 -3.56 -21.79 9.05
C ARG A 34 -4.76 -21.35 8.22
N VAL A 35 -5.48 -20.31 8.64
CA VAL A 35 -6.58 -19.78 7.85
C VAL A 35 -5.98 -19.13 6.60
N PRO A 36 -6.40 -19.53 5.38
CA PRO A 36 -5.96 -18.87 4.17
C PRO A 36 -6.31 -17.39 4.26
N HIS A 37 -5.29 -16.55 4.35
CA HIS A 37 -5.51 -15.12 4.15
C HIS A 37 -6.00 -14.91 2.72
N ASP A 38 -6.97 -14.01 2.55
CA ASP A 38 -7.39 -13.57 1.23
C ASP A 38 -6.15 -13.03 0.49
N PRO A 39 -5.68 -13.70 -0.58
CA PRO A 39 -4.45 -13.31 -1.27
C PRO A 39 -4.57 -11.91 -1.88
N ALA A 40 -5.79 -11.46 -2.23
CA ALA A 40 -6.02 -10.11 -2.71
C ALA A 40 -5.83 -9.08 -1.59
N ALA A 41 -6.35 -9.36 -0.39
CA ALA A 41 -6.18 -8.50 0.78
C ALA A 41 -4.70 -8.40 1.19
N CYS A 42 -3.96 -9.51 1.22
CA CYS A 42 -2.52 -9.49 1.49
C CYS A 42 -1.73 -8.70 0.44
N ALA A 43 -2.06 -8.86 -0.84
CA ALA A 43 -1.39 -8.11 -1.91
C ALA A 43 -1.68 -6.60 -1.81
N GLU A 44 -2.89 -6.20 -1.44
CA GLU A 44 -3.23 -4.79 -1.23
C GLU A 44 -2.58 -4.22 0.04
N GLU A 45 -2.50 -4.99 1.13
CA GLU A 45 -1.79 -4.58 2.33
C GLU A 45 -0.29 -4.38 2.07
N ASP A 46 0.35 -5.30 1.36
CA ASP A 46 1.74 -5.18 0.94
C ASP A 46 1.98 -3.99 -0.02
N ARG A 47 1.04 -3.76 -0.95
CA ARG A 47 1.07 -2.55 -1.80
C ARG A 47 0.96 -1.28 -0.96
N ARG A 48 0.10 -1.29 0.06
CA ARG A 48 -0.17 -0.16 0.94
C ARG A 48 1.00 0.13 1.88
N SER A 49 1.64 -0.90 2.44
CA SER A 49 2.75 -0.76 3.37
C SER A 49 4.00 -0.17 2.69
N ARG A 50 4.14 -0.38 1.37
CA ARG A 50 5.25 0.13 0.56
C ARG A 50 4.94 1.41 -0.21
N SER A 51 3.68 1.84 -0.27
CA SER A 51 3.30 3.08 -0.94
C SER A 51 3.52 4.31 -0.06
N ILE A 52 4.12 5.36 -0.64
CA ILE A 52 4.17 6.70 -0.01
C ILE A 52 3.05 7.59 -0.58
N VAL A 53 2.92 8.85 -0.16
CA VAL A 53 2.01 9.82 -0.79
C VAL A 53 2.76 11.14 -0.95
N ILE A 54 2.88 11.63 -2.18
CA ILE A 54 3.51 12.90 -2.53
C ILE A 54 2.41 13.88 -2.91
N SER A 55 2.28 14.95 -2.13
CA SER A 55 1.42 16.09 -2.43
C SER A 55 2.22 17.22 -3.08
N GLY A 56 1.52 18.15 -3.74
CA GLY A 56 2.12 19.40 -4.23
C GLY A 56 2.84 19.32 -5.59
N LEU A 57 2.97 18.15 -6.21
CA LEU A 57 3.49 18.07 -7.59
C LEU A 57 2.52 18.73 -8.58
N SER A 58 2.99 19.69 -9.36
CA SER A 58 2.20 20.36 -10.40
C SER A 58 1.65 19.36 -11.43
N GLU A 59 0.41 19.56 -11.90
CA GLU A 59 -0.17 18.72 -12.95
C GLU A 59 0.44 19.04 -14.33
N ALA A 60 0.48 18.05 -15.20
CA ALA A 60 0.74 18.27 -16.62
C ALA A 60 -0.43 19.03 -17.26
N ASP A 61 -0.19 19.67 -18.40
CA ASP A 61 -1.29 20.24 -19.19
C ASP A 61 -2.31 19.15 -19.56
N MET A 62 -3.58 19.43 -19.24
CA MET A 62 -4.71 18.54 -19.47
C MET A 62 -4.95 18.26 -20.96
N ASN A 63 -4.49 19.14 -21.85
CA ASN A 63 -4.57 18.99 -23.30
C ASN A 63 -3.55 17.98 -23.85
N LEU A 64 -2.55 17.60 -23.06
CA LEU A 64 -1.56 16.61 -23.49
C LEU A 64 -2.18 15.20 -23.54
N PRO A 65 -1.73 14.36 -24.49
CA PRO A 65 -2.06 12.94 -24.51
C PRO A 65 -1.75 12.26 -23.15
N PRO A 66 -2.55 11.27 -22.73
CA PRO A 66 -2.34 10.56 -21.46
C PRO A 66 -0.90 10.03 -21.27
N THR A 67 -0.27 9.52 -22.33
CA THR A 67 1.11 9.00 -22.29
C THR A 67 2.17 10.08 -22.09
N GLN A 68 1.91 11.33 -22.51
CA GLN A 68 2.78 12.46 -22.25
C GLN A 68 2.59 12.99 -20.83
N ARG A 69 1.34 13.06 -20.35
CA ARG A 69 1.04 13.43 -18.95
C ARG A 69 1.65 12.45 -17.95
N GLN A 70 1.64 11.15 -18.27
CA GLN A 70 2.29 10.13 -17.45
C GLN A 70 3.81 10.31 -17.44
N ARG A 71 4.44 10.53 -18.59
CA ARG A 71 5.89 10.78 -18.67
C ARG A 71 6.32 12.03 -17.90
N ASP A 72 5.53 13.11 -17.97
CA ASP A 72 5.75 14.31 -17.15
C ASP A 72 5.69 14.01 -15.65
N LEU A 73 4.73 13.18 -15.23
CA LEU A 73 4.62 12.75 -13.84
C LEU A 73 5.81 11.92 -13.38
N ASP A 74 6.20 10.92 -14.17
CA ASP A 74 7.32 10.03 -13.87
C ASP A 74 8.61 10.87 -13.71
N HIS A 75 8.88 11.76 -14.65
CA HIS A 75 10.03 12.65 -14.61
C HIS A 75 10.02 13.57 -13.37
N LYS A 76 8.86 14.10 -12.97
CA LYS A 76 8.75 14.92 -11.74
C LYS A 76 9.02 14.12 -10.48
N VAL A 77 8.63 12.84 -10.44
CA VAL A 77 8.92 11.95 -9.30
C VAL A 77 10.40 11.61 -9.26
N ASP A 78 11.01 11.28 -10.40
CA ASP A 78 12.45 10.99 -10.48
C ASP A 78 13.29 12.18 -9.98
N ASN A 79 13.02 13.39 -10.49
CA ASN A 79 13.71 14.60 -10.02
C ASN A 79 13.55 14.85 -8.51
N LEU A 80 12.38 14.52 -7.95
CA LEU A 80 12.15 14.66 -6.52
C LEU A 80 12.97 13.64 -5.71
N LEU A 81 13.04 12.39 -6.17
CA LEU A 81 13.83 11.35 -5.52
C LEU A 81 15.33 11.67 -5.59
N ASP A 82 15.79 12.15 -6.75
CA ASP A 82 17.17 12.63 -6.94
C ASP A 82 17.49 13.79 -5.98
N ALA A 83 16.59 14.78 -5.87
CA ALA A 83 16.75 15.91 -4.96
C ALA A 83 16.78 15.49 -3.48
N LEU A 84 16.11 14.39 -3.14
CA LEU A 84 16.13 13.81 -1.80
C LEU A 84 17.29 12.83 -1.58
N GLY A 85 18.07 12.51 -2.61
CA GLY A 85 19.15 11.52 -2.56
C GLY A 85 18.65 10.10 -2.25
N VAL A 86 17.46 9.74 -2.75
CA VAL A 86 16.85 8.42 -2.50
C VAL A 86 17.14 7.49 -3.67
N ASP A 87 18.02 6.52 -3.43
CA ASP A 87 18.34 5.47 -4.40
C ASP A 87 17.20 4.45 -4.51
N CYS A 88 16.21 4.73 -5.36
CA CYS A 88 15.13 3.78 -5.64
C CYS A 88 14.55 3.95 -7.04
N HIS A 89 13.83 2.92 -7.52
CA HIS A 89 13.05 3.00 -8.75
C HIS A 89 11.57 2.71 -8.46
N PRO A 90 10.66 3.67 -8.65
CA PRO A 90 9.22 3.46 -8.48
C PRO A 90 8.69 2.40 -9.45
N VAL A 91 8.08 1.32 -8.97
CA VAL A 91 7.42 0.35 -9.87
C VAL A 91 6.12 0.87 -10.49
N GLN A 92 5.41 1.81 -9.85
CA GLN A 92 4.14 2.31 -10.39
C GLN A 92 3.84 3.71 -9.88
N VAL A 93 3.75 4.72 -10.75
CA VAL A 93 3.42 6.10 -10.35
C VAL A 93 2.08 6.51 -10.96
N TYR A 94 1.17 7.08 -10.17
CA TYR A 94 -0.09 7.62 -10.68
C TYR A 94 -0.65 8.74 -9.79
N ARG A 95 -1.58 9.52 -10.36
CA ARG A 95 -2.38 10.53 -9.65
C ARG A 95 -3.63 9.91 -9.06
N MET A 96 -3.91 10.23 -7.79
CA MET A 96 -5.12 9.81 -7.10
C MET A 96 -6.25 10.82 -7.28
N GLY A 97 -7.47 10.32 -7.51
CA GLY A 97 -8.68 11.14 -7.57
C GLY A 97 -8.93 11.80 -8.92
N LYS A 98 -10.01 12.60 -8.96
CA LYS A 98 -10.43 13.36 -10.14
C LYS A 98 -9.58 14.62 -10.30
N PRO A 99 -9.24 15.03 -11.54
CA PRO A 99 -8.55 16.29 -11.77
C PRO A 99 -9.34 17.46 -11.18
N ASP A 100 -8.65 18.38 -10.52
CA ASP A 100 -9.22 19.60 -9.97
C ASP A 100 -8.36 20.79 -10.41
N PRO A 101 -8.92 21.79 -11.13
CA PRO A 101 -8.14 22.94 -11.58
C PRO A 101 -7.65 23.82 -10.43
N SER A 102 -8.27 23.74 -9.24
CA SER A 102 -7.88 24.51 -8.05
C SER A 102 -6.75 23.86 -7.25
N ARG A 103 -6.53 22.54 -7.41
CA ARG A 103 -5.55 21.82 -6.59
C ARG A 103 -4.95 20.61 -7.32
N PRO A 104 -3.61 20.48 -7.36
CA PRO A 104 -2.99 19.29 -7.90
C PRO A 104 -3.40 18.04 -7.12
N ARG A 105 -3.69 16.96 -7.85
CA ARG A 105 -3.96 15.65 -7.25
C ARG A 105 -2.76 15.13 -6.46
N MET A 106 -3.06 14.39 -5.39
CA MET A 106 -2.05 13.61 -4.68
C MET A 106 -1.44 12.59 -5.65
N THR A 107 -0.12 12.51 -5.65
CA THR A 107 0.65 11.52 -6.40
C THR A 107 1.03 10.41 -5.43
N VAL A 108 1.06 9.17 -5.91
CA VAL A 108 2.05 8.14 -5.58
C VAL A 108 1.42 6.75 -5.66
N LYS A 109 2.17 5.88 -6.32
CA LYS A 109 2.61 4.63 -5.71
C LYS A 109 4.14 4.59 -5.91
N LEU A 110 4.87 4.07 -4.95
CA LEU A 110 6.26 3.71 -5.11
C LEU A 110 6.26 2.26 -4.66
N LEU A 111 6.66 1.34 -5.52
CA LEU A 111 7.11 0.06 -5.00
C LEU A 111 8.59 0.06 -5.29
N SER A 112 9.42 0.18 -4.26
CA SER A 112 10.81 -0.22 -4.41
C SER A 112 10.85 -1.73 -4.23
N ARG A 113 11.52 -2.45 -5.14
CA ARG A 113 12.03 -3.78 -4.83
C ARG A 113 13.30 -3.57 -4.02
N HIS A 114 13.22 -3.75 -2.70
CA HIS A 114 14.40 -4.21 -1.99
C HIS A 114 14.44 -5.72 -2.17
N ASP A 115 15.21 -6.20 -3.14
CA ASP A 115 15.66 -7.59 -3.15
C ASP A 115 16.62 -7.74 -1.96
N ASN A 116 16.10 -8.09 -0.78
CA ASN A 116 16.91 -8.65 0.31
C ASN A 116 17.27 -10.12 -0.01
N SER A 117 17.73 -10.36 -1.23
CA SER A 117 18.13 -11.67 -1.75
C SER A 117 19.62 -11.68 -2.06
N SER A 118 20.44 -11.02 -1.26
CA SER A 118 21.91 -11.15 -1.23
C SER A 118 22.42 -10.37 -0.03
N VAL A 119 22.74 -11.04 1.08
CA VAL A 119 24.04 -10.97 1.77
C VAL A 119 24.05 -12.08 2.83
N SER A 120 24.95 -13.04 2.58
CA SER A 120 25.57 -14.05 3.48
C SER A 120 24.71 -15.19 4.02
#